data_AF-A0A8X6HAF4-F1
#
_entry.id   AF-A0A8X6HAF4-F1
#
_cell.length_a   1.000
_cell.length_b   1.000
_cell.length_c   1.000
_cell.angle_alpha   90.00
_cell.angle_beta   90.00
_cell.angle_gamma   90.00
#
_symmetry.space_group_name_H-M   'P 1'
#
loop_
_entity.id
_entity.type
_entity.pdbx_description
1 polymer ?
#
loop_
_entity_poly.entity_id
_entity_poly.type
_entity_poly.pdbx_seq_one_letter_code
_entity_poly.pdbx_strand_id
1 'polypeptide(L)'
;MFRNEDCNDFLRLKEEIVYVEQCKVCIYDVWYPVPRKMAFYGEEGLKYTFANNTFTAKKPVPIVKKYEDYANSLIQMEKELNFVL
;
A
#
# COMPACT_ATOMS: atom_id res chain seq x y z
N MET A 1 5.48 11.02 18.36
CA MET A 1 6.95 11.11 18.25
C MET A 1 7.43 9.74 17.80
N PHE A 2 8.02 9.63 16.61
CA PHE A 2 8.54 8.35 16.12
C PHE A 2 9.70 7.90 17.02
N ARG A 3 9.70 6.65 17.45
CA ARG A 3 10.75 6.04 18.28
C ARG A 3 11.96 5.73 17.40
N ASN A 4 13.16 5.57 17.99
CA ASN A 4 14.37 5.26 17.23
C ASN A 4 14.26 3.97 16.38
N GLU A 5 13.42 3.01 16.78
CA GLU A 5 13.13 1.79 16.02
C GLU A 5 12.45 2.07 14.67
N ASP A 6 11.69 3.17 14.56
CA ASP A 6 10.98 3.57 13.34
C ASP A 6 11.94 4.00 12.22
N CYS A 7 13.18 4.39 12.56
CA CYS A 7 14.20 4.77 11.59
C CYS A 7 14.71 3.55 10.78
N ASN A 8 14.83 2.39 11.43
CA ASN A 8 15.24 1.15 10.76
C ASN A 8 14.12 0.60 9.88
N ASP A 9 12.87 0.67 10.35
CA ASP A 9 11.71 0.25 9.56
C ASP A 9 11.53 1.11 8.31
N PHE A 10 11.83 2.42 8.37
CA PHE A 10 11.81 3.29 7.20
C PHE A 10 12.85 2.89 6.13
N LEU A 11 14.04 2.46 6.54
CA LEU A 11 15.05 1.93 5.61
C LEU A 11 14.56 0.63 4.98
N ARG A 12 13.98 -0.27 5.77
CA ARG A 12 13.39 -1.52 5.25
C ARG A 12 12.25 -1.26 4.28
N LEU A 13 11.40 -0.27 4.52
CA LEU A 13 10.36 0.14 3.57
C LEU A 13 10.95 0.58 2.23
N LYS A 14 12.11 1.25 2.21
CA LYS A 14 12.76 1.62 0.94
C LYS A 14 13.27 0.41 0.17
N GLU A 15 13.70 -0.62 0.87
CA GLU A 15 14.29 -1.84 0.28
C GLU A 15 13.24 -2.88 -0.13
N GLU A 16 12.20 -3.08 0.69
CA GLU A 16 11.21 -4.15 0.51
C GLU A 16 10.01 -3.72 -0.37
N ILE A 17 9.73 -2.42 -0.51
CA ILE A 17 8.56 -1.96 -1.28
C ILE A 17 8.81 -2.07 -2.79
N VAL A 18 7.88 -2.71 -3.48
CA VAL A 18 7.91 -2.92 -4.94
C VAL A 18 6.86 -2.05 -5.61
N TYR A 19 7.27 -0.84 -5.97
CA TYR A 19 6.44 0.14 -6.65
C TYR A 19 5.95 -0.31 -8.03
N VAL A 20 4.80 0.23 -8.45
CA VAL A 20 4.27 0.09 -9.81
C VAL A 20 5.02 1.05 -10.74
N GLU A 21 5.58 0.53 -11.84
CA GLU A 21 6.44 1.31 -12.73
C GLU A 21 5.72 2.44 -13.47
N GLN A 22 4.42 2.28 -13.77
CA GLN A 22 3.64 3.27 -14.53
C GLN A 22 2.20 3.40 -14.02
N CYS A 23 2.04 4.02 -12.86
CA CYS A 23 0.72 4.31 -12.31
C CYS A 23 0.10 5.52 -13.03
N LYS A 24 -1.05 5.32 -13.70
CA LYS A 24 -1.83 6.38 -14.35
C LYS A 24 -3.23 6.44 -13.77
N VAL A 25 -3.87 7.59 -13.86
CA VAL A 25 -5.26 7.79 -13.47
C VAL A 25 -5.99 8.55 -14.57
N CYS A 26 -7.27 8.26 -14.74
CA CYS A 26 -8.11 8.93 -15.72
C CYS A 26 -9.04 9.91 -15.00
N ILE A 27 -8.89 11.19 -15.33
CA ILE A 27 -9.64 12.31 -14.76
C ILE A 27 -10.22 13.09 -15.93
N TYR A 28 -11.55 13.22 -16.00
CA TYR A 28 -12.25 13.85 -17.14
C TYR A 28 -11.82 13.26 -18.50
N ASP A 29 -11.76 11.92 -18.59
CA ASP A 29 -11.36 11.16 -19.79
C ASP A 29 -9.92 11.40 -20.29
N VAL A 30 -9.09 12.09 -19.49
CA VAL A 30 -7.67 12.30 -19.77
C VAL A 30 -6.81 11.48 -18.81
N TRP A 31 -5.83 10.76 -19.37
CA TRP A 31 -4.89 9.94 -18.61
C TRP A 31 -3.69 10.76 -18.12
N TYR A 32 -3.51 10.82 -16.81
CA TYR A 32 -2.39 11.49 -16.15
C TYR A 32 -1.49 10.49 -15.43
N PRO A 33 -0.16 10.66 -15.48
CA PRO A 33 0.74 9.93 -14.58
C PRO A 33 0.50 10.38 -13.13
N VAL A 34 0.53 9.44 -12.20
CA VAL A 34 0.44 9.76 -10.77
C VAL A 34 1.77 10.41 -10.33
N PRO A 35 1.77 11.59 -9.68
CA PRO A 35 2.98 12.34 -9.33
C PRO A 35 3.70 11.79 -8.08
N ARG A 36 3.57 10.48 -7.83
CA ARG A 36 4.22 9.75 -6.73
C ARG A 36 4.32 8.28 -7.10
N LYS A 37 5.31 7.58 -6.53
CA LYS A 37 5.38 6.12 -6.64
C LYS A 37 4.29 5.51 -5.77
N MET A 38 3.67 4.44 -6.26
CA MET A 38 2.56 3.76 -5.61
C MET A 38 2.88 2.28 -5.50
N ALA A 39 2.45 1.64 -4.42
CA ALA A 39 2.47 0.19 -4.25
C ALA A 39 1.11 -0.23 -3.69
N PHE A 40 0.69 -1.46 -3.94
CA PHE A 40 -0.63 -1.94 -3.53
C PHE A 40 -0.43 -3.31 -2.91
N TYR A 41 -0.79 -3.47 -1.65
CA TYR A 41 -0.63 -4.71 -0.90
C TYR A 41 -1.94 -5.16 -0.29
N GLY A 42 -2.14 -6.46 -0.22
CA GLY A 42 -3.36 -7.06 0.32
C GLY A 42 -3.46 -8.53 -0.05
N GLU A 43 -4.61 -9.12 0.20
CA GLU A 43 -4.88 -10.51 -0.19
C GLU A 43 -4.71 -10.73 -1.70
N GLU A 44 -4.30 -11.94 -2.07
CA GLU A 44 -4.03 -12.28 -3.47
C GLU A 44 -5.29 -12.11 -4.33
N GLY A 45 -5.18 -11.35 -5.41
CA GLY A 45 -6.28 -11.07 -6.32
C GLY A 45 -7.20 -9.92 -5.89
N LEU A 46 -6.97 -9.29 -4.73
CA LEU A 46 -7.71 -8.10 -4.31
C LEU A 46 -7.46 -6.94 -5.29
N LYS A 47 -8.54 -6.28 -5.72
CA LYS A 47 -8.48 -5.19 -6.69
C LYS A 47 -8.95 -3.89 -6.07
N TYR A 48 -8.24 -2.82 -6.37
CA TYR A 48 -8.59 -1.46 -5.98
C TYR A 48 -8.77 -0.62 -7.23
N THR A 49 -9.93 0.02 -7.37
CA THR A 49 -10.22 0.89 -8.51
C THR A 49 -10.25 2.34 -8.04
N PHE A 50 -9.44 3.18 -8.68
CA PHE A 50 -9.35 4.60 -8.41
C PHE A 50 -9.18 5.38 -9.72
N ALA A 51 -10.00 6.42 -9.90
CA ALA A 51 -9.97 7.30 -11.07
C ALA A 51 -9.91 6.50 -12.39
N ASN A 52 -10.90 5.62 -12.58
CA ASN A 52 -11.07 4.73 -13.74
C ASN A 52 -9.85 3.84 -14.08
N ASN A 53 -8.93 3.64 -13.15
CA ASN A 53 -7.87 2.64 -13.27
C ASN A 53 -7.99 1.61 -12.15
N THR A 54 -7.75 0.34 -12.48
CA THR A 54 -7.83 -0.77 -11.55
C THR A 54 -6.45 -1.37 -11.32
N PHE A 55 -6.07 -1.47 -10.05
CA PHE A 55 -4.79 -2.02 -9.60
C PHE A 55 -5.04 -3.32 -8.84
N THR A 56 -4.23 -4.34 -9.13
CA THR A 56 -4.23 -5.60 -8.38
C THR A 56 -3.20 -5.52 -7.27
N ALA A 57 -3.62 -5.84 -6.04
CA ALA A 57 -2.76 -5.90 -4.88
C ALA A 57 -1.75 -7.06 -5.01
N LYS A 58 -0.53 -6.83 -4.52
CA LYS A 58 0.48 -7.85 -4.30
C LYS A 58 0.36 -8.40 -2.88
N LYS A 59 0.88 -9.61 -2.65
CA LYS A 59 1.02 -10.15 -1.30
C LYS A 59 1.87 -9.20 -0.43
N PRO A 60 1.48 -8.90 0.82
CA PRO A 60 2.25 -8.04 1.72
C PRO A 60 3.67 -8.57 1.91
N VAL A 61 4.64 -7.65 1.82
CA VAL A 61 6.04 -7.92 2.20
C VAL A 61 6.17 -7.85 3.74
N PRO A 62 7.23 -8.44 4.33
CA PRO A 62 7.35 -8.54 5.79
C PRO A 62 7.15 -7.23 6.55
N ILE A 63 7.74 -6.13 6.07
CA ILE A 63 7.57 -4.83 6.72
C ILE A 63 6.12 -4.30 6.64
N VAL A 64 5.42 -4.54 5.52
CA VAL A 64 4.01 -4.15 5.36
C VAL A 64 3.12 -4.99 6.28
N LYS A 65 3.36 -6.32 6.34
CA LYS A 65 2.58 -7.22 7.20
C LYS A 65 2.72 -6.88 8.69
N LYS A 66 3.94 -6.51 9.13
CA LYS A 66 4.18 -6.02 10.50
C LYS A 66 3.25 -4.85 10.86
N TYR A 67 3.11 -3.87 9.97
CA TYR A 67 2.27 -2.69 10.23
C TYR A 67 0.77 -2.97 10.05
N GLU A 68 0.40 -3.87 9.13
CA GLU A 68 -0.97 -4.37 9.00
C GLU A 68 -1.43 -5.05 10.30
N ASP A 69 -0.64 -5.99 10.83
CA ASP A 69 -0.93 -6.68 12.08
C ASP A 69 -0.99 -5.71 13.27
N TYR A 70 -0.05 -4.75 13.33
CA TYR A 70 -0.05 -3.72 14.36
C TYR A 70 -1.30 -2.84 14.29
N ALA A 71 -1.68 -2.37 13.10
CA ALA A 71 -2.87 -1.55 12.90
C ALA A 71 -4.15 -2.31 13.29
N ASN A 72 -4.27 -3.58 12.87
CA ASN A 72 -5.41 -4.42 13.25
C ASN A 72 -5.51 -4.64 14.76
N SER A 73 -4.37 -4.78 15.46
CA SER A 73 -4.36 -4.89 16.93
C SER A 73 -4.86 -3.64 17.66
N LEU A 74 -4.70 -2.46 17.04
CA LEU A 74 -5.13 -1.18 17.61
C LEU A 74 -6.60 -0.88 17.33
N ILE A 75 -7.06 -1.19 16.12
CA ILE A 75 -8.36 -0.78 15.62
C ILE A 75 -9.49 -1.64 16.19
N GLN A 76 -9.23 -2.92 16.53
CA GLN A 76 -10.17 -3.85 17.16
C GLN A 76 -11.58 -3.85 16.53
N MET A 77 -11.63 -3.71 15.20
CA MET A 77 -12.88 -3.73 14.45
C MET A 77 -13.36 -5.17 14.24
N GLU A 78 -14.66 -5.32 13.95
CA GLU A 78 -15.23 -6.61 13.51
C GLU A 78 -14.56 -7.15 12.23
N LYS A 79 -13.92 -6.28 11.45
CA LYS A 79 -13.19 -6.63 10.23
C LYS A 79 -11.78 -6.05 10.26
N GLU A 80 -10.82 -6.87 9.87
CA GLU A 80 -9.42 -6.50 9.72
C GLU A 80 -9.19 -5.69 8.44
N LEU A 81 -8.19 -4.80 8.48
CA LEU A 81 -7.62 -4.16 7.31
C LEU A 81 -6.97 -5.22 6.44
N ASN A 82 -7.42 -5.30 5.18
CA ASN A 82 -6.94 -6.29 4.20
C ASN A 82 -6.25 -5.64 2.99
N PHE A 83 -6.01 -4.32 3.03
CA PHE A 83 -5.42 -3.56 1.93
C PHE A 83 -4.58 -2.36 2.42
N VAL A 84 -3.43 -2.15 1.77
CA VAL A 84 -2.49 -1.05 2.00
C VAL A 84 -2.08 -0.42 0.67
N LEU A 85 -2.01 0.91 0.64
CA LEU A 85 -1.69 1.76 -0.51
C LEU A 85 -0.47 2.66 -0.24
#